data_AF-A0A1V3RPV7-F1
#
_entry.id   AF-A0A1V3RPV7-F1
#
_cell.length_a   1.000
_cell.length_b   1.000
_cell.length_c   1.000
_cell.angle_alpha   90.00
_cell.angle_beta   90.00
_cell.angle_gamma   90.00
#
_symmetry.space_group_name_H-M   'P 1'
#
loop_
_entity.id
_entity.type
_entity.pdbx_description
1 polymer ?
#
loop_
_entity_poly.entity_id
_entity_poly.type
_entity_poly.pdbx_seq_one_letter_code
_entity_poly.pdbx_strand_id
1 'polypeptide(L)'
;MNLFEKSEAVKEVFQELEAESRQFHSEAGMGCISGCGFCCANPEVPASPLEFLPLAFDLYNKGIAEEIANQLSIEDEPGNCIVYRSSKEDVTKGFCGNYANRGLICRLFGASARKTKYGQKDLITCKILKAQKSEAFAAATLRINSDMEIPMATAYYTRLKDVDESLTNQYPVNQAILMALELVLRFKFYEEAE
;
A
#
# COMPACT_ATOMS: atom_id res chain seq x y z
N MET A 1 2.74 19.49 11.49
CA MET A 1 2.29 19.33 10.11
C MET A 1 0.78 19.30 10.09
N ASN A 2 0.15 20.08 9.21
CA ASN A 2 -1.27 19.93 8.89
C ASN A 2 -1.52 18.64 8.10
N LEU A 3 -2.79 18.32 7.79
CA LEU A 3 -3.12 17.04 7.14
C LEU A 3 -2.57 16.95 5.72
N PHE A 4 -2.56 18.06 4.98
CA PHE A 4 -2.01 18.12 3.63
C PHE A 4 -0.48 17.91 3.63
N GLU A 5 0.25 18.59 4.52
CA GLU A 5 1.70 18.40 4.70
C GLU A 5 2.04 16.95 5.05
N LYS A 6 1.23 16.29 5.89
CA LYS A 6 1.40 14.85 6.18
C LYS A 6 1.23 14.01 4.91
N SER A 7 0.22 14.32 4.09
CA SER A 7 0.01 13.64 2.81
C SER A 7 1.20 13.79 1.87
N GLU A 8 1.79 14.98 1.77
CA GLU A 8 2.97 15.22 0.94
C GLU A 8 4.20 14.45 1.46
N ALA A 9 4.46 14.44 2.78
CA ALA A 9 5.55 13.65 3.35
C ALA A 9 5.36 12.14 3.14
N VAL A 10 4.12 11.64 3.19
CA VAL A 10 3.82 10.24 2.83
C VAL A 10 4.15 9.98 1.35
N LYS A 11 3.86 10.92 0.44
CA LYS A 11 4.23 10.79 -0.98
C LYS A 11 5.74 10.76 -1.19
N GLU A 12 6.51 11.53 -0.43
CA GLU A 12 7.98 11.48 -0.48
C GLU A 12 8.51 10.09 -0.11
N VAL A 13 7.99 9.50 0.98
CA VAL A 13 8.30 8.11 1.38
C VAL A 13 7.95 7.14 0.24
N PHE A 14 6.84 7.35 -0.46
CA PHE A 14 6.44 6.50 -1.59
C PHE A 14 7.37 6.65 -2.79
N GLN A 15 7.82 7.85 -3.12
CA GLN A 15 8.70 8.10 -4.27
C GLN A 15 10.05 7.40 -4.11
N GLU A 16 10.62 7.44 -2.91
CA GLU A 16 11.85 6.72 -2.60
C GLU A 16 11.66 5.20 -2.68
N LEU A 17 10.58 4.68 -2.08
CA LEU A 17 10.27 3.26 -2.15
C LEU A 17 10.07 2.78 -3.59
N GLU A 18 9.42 3.57 -4.44
CA GLU A 18 9.24 3.25 -5.85
C GLU A 18 10.57 3.17 -6.60
N ALA A 19 11.54 4.04 -6.29
CA ALA A 19 12.86 4.00 -6.91
C ALA A 19 13.59 2.69 -6.56
N GLU A 20 13.65 2.35 -5.27
CA GLU A 20 14.27 1.10 -4.81
C GLU A 20 13.51 -0.14 -5.29
N SER A 21 12.17 -0.11 -5.31
CA SER A 21 11.34 -1.22 -5.77
C SER A 21 11.54 -1.50 -7.27
N ARG A 22 11.66 -0.45 -8.09
CA ARG A 22 11.96 -0.60 -9.52
C ARG A 22 13.32 -1.25 -9.75
N GLN A 23 14.34 -0.84 -9.00
CA GLN A 23 15.66 -1.46 -9.07
C GLN A 23 15.59 -2.94 -8.69
N PHE A 24 14.99 -3.26 -7.53
CA PHE A 24 14.82 -4.64 -7.08
C PHE A 24 14.06 -5.49 -8.12
N HIS A 25 12.95 -5.01 -8.66
CA HIS A 25 12.17 -5.74 -9.65
C HIS A 25 12.95 -6.00 -10.95
N SER A 26 13.76 -5.03 -11.39
CA SER A 26 14.62 -5.17 -12.57
C SER A 26 15.71 -6.21 -12.35
N GLU A 27 16.36 -6.22 -11.19
CA GLU A 27 17.47 -7.13 -10.90
C GLU A 27 17.02 -8.55 -10.50
N ALA A 28 15.90 -8.66 -9.76
CA ALA A 28 15.41 -9.91 -9.21
C ALA A 28 14.39 -10.62 -10.10
N GLY A 29 13.79 -9.94 -11.08
CA GLY A 29 12.68 -10.48 -11.89
C GLY A 29 11.38 -10.68 -11.09
N MET A 30 11.31 -10.16 -9.87
CA MET A 30 10.23 -10.39 -8.89
C MET A 30 9.09 -9.37 -8.96
N GLY A 31 8.88 -8.71 -10.10
CA GLY A 31 7.72 -7.85 -10.34
C GLY A 31 6.39 -8.61 -10.25
N CYS A 32 5.31 -7.92 -9.87
CA CYS A 32 3.96 -8.49 -9.85
C CYS A 32 3.53 -9.01 -11.23
N ILE A 33 2.66 -10.03 -11.25
CA ILE A 33 2.13 -10.57 -12.50
C ILE A 33 1.09 -9.59 -13.06
N SER A 34 1.12 -9.35 -14.37
CA SER A 34 0.14 -8.49 -15.04
C SER A 34 -1.28 -9.00 -14.80
N GLY A 35 -2.19 -8.10 -14.43
CA GLY A 35 -3.59 -8.43 -14.12
C GLY A 35 -3.81 -9.18 -12.80
N CYS A 36 -2.82 -9.26 -11.91
CA CYS A 36 -2.98 -9.82 -10.58
C CYS A 36 -3.66 -8.83 -9.63
N GLY A 37 -4.81 -9.21 -9.07
CA GLY A 37 -5.52 -8.47 -8.05
C GLY A 37 -5.58 -9.18 -6.70
N PHE A 38 -4.81 -10.27 -6.52
CA PHE A 38 -4.89 -11.16 -5.37
C PHE A 38 -4.73 -10.43 -4.02
N CYS A 39 -3.81 -9.46 -3.93
CA CYS A 39 -3.66 -8.68 -2.69
C CYS A 39 -4.80 -7.67 -2.49
N CYS A 40 -5.29 -7.06 -3.57
CA CYS A 40 -6.40 -6.09 -3.52
C CYS A 40 -7.75 -6.76 -3.21
N ALA A 41 -7.90 -8.04 -3.55
CA ALA A 41 -9.07 -8.87 -3.25
C ALA A 41 -9.06 -9.43 -1.81
N ASN A 42 -8.01 -9.16 -1.02
CA ASN A 42 -7.96 -9.55 0.38
C ASN A 42 -8.45 -8.40 1.28
N PRO A 43 -9.63 -8.49 1.91
CA PRO A 43 -10.15 -7.45 2.80
C PRO A 43 -9.29 -7.23 4.04
N GLU A 44 -8.58 -8.27 4.49
CA GLU A 44 -7.84 -8.28 5.75
C GLU A 44 -6.42 -7.70 5.61
N VAL A 45 -6.08 -7.08 4.48
CA VAL A 45 -4.77 -6.44 4.32
C VAL A 45 -4.61 -5.37 5.42
N PRO A 46 -3.64 -5.52 6.33
CA PRO A 46 -3.45 -4.56 7.39
C PRO A 46 -2.84 -3.30 6.81
N ALA A 47 -3.47 -2.17 7.10
CA ALA A 47 -3.04 -0.86 6.64
C ALA A 47 -3.38 0.22 7.67
N SER A 48 -2.72 1.36 7.54
CA SER A 48 -2.91 2.52 8.39
C SER A 48 -3.66 3.64 7.68
N PRO A 49 -4.39 4.51 8.39
CA PRO A 49 -4.99 5.68 7.78
C PRO A 49 -3.95 6.62 7.16
N LEU A 50 -2.77 6.74 7.76
CA LEU A 50 -1.73 7.66 7.30
C LEU A 50 -1.26 7.39 5.87
N GLU A 51 -1.03 6.12 5.51
CA GLU A 51 -0.59 5.75 4.16
C GLU A 51 -1.66 5.97 3.08
N PHE A 52 -2.92 6.22 3.47
CA PHE A 52 -4.02 6.52 2.56
C PHE A 52 -4.40 7.99 2.50
N LEU A 53 -3.72 8.90 3.21
CA LEU A 53 -3.94 10.34 3.03
C LEU A 53 -3.76 10.79 1.57
N PRO A 54 -2.72 10.37 0.82
CA PRO A 54 -2.59 10.72 -0.59
C PRO A 54 -3.79 10.25 -1.44
N LEU A 55 -4.31 9.05 -1.14
CA LEU A 55 -5.50 8.53 -1.81
C LEU A 55 -6.72 9.37 -1.47
N ALA A 56 -6.94 9.67 -0.19
CA ALA A 56 -8.10 10.43 0.27
C ALA A 56 -8.12 11.85 -0.33
N PHE A 57 -6.99 12.54 -0.39
CA PHE A 57 -6.90 13.85 -1.07
C PHE A 57 -7.16 13.75 -2.57
N ASP A 58 -6.66 12.72 -3.26
CA ASP A 58 -6.94 12.51 -4.69
C ASP A 58 -8.43 12.22 -4.96
N LEU A 59 -9.08 11.42 -4.11
CA LEU A 59 -10.51 11.14 -4.21
C LEU A 59 -11.37 12.39 -3.89
N TYR A 60 -10.94 13.21 -2.93
CA TYR A 60 -11.57 14.49 -2.61
C TYR A 60 -11.49 15.44 -3.79
N ASN A 61 -10.30 15.62 -4.38
CA ASN A 61 -10.10 16.48 -5.56
C ASN A 61 -10.90 16.02 -6.79
N LYS A 62 -11.25 14.73 -6.85
CA LYS A 62 -12.12 14.15 -7.89
C LYS A 62 -13.61 14.29 -7.59
N GLY A 63 -13.99 14.82 -6.42
CA GLY A 63 -15.38 15.01 -6.02
C GLY A 63 -16.11 13.72 -5.63
N ILE A 64 -15.39 12.64 -5.32
CA ILE A 64 -15.97 11.32 -5.02
C ILE A 64 -15.66 10.81 -3.61
N ALA A 65 -14.99 11.62 -2.78
CA ALA A 65 -14.61 11.22 -1.42
C ALA A 65 -15.82 10.91 -0.52
N GLU A 66 -16.87 11.75 -0.54
CA GLU A 66 -18.07 11.54 0.28
C GLU A 66 -18.84 10.28 -0.13
N GLU A 67 -19.02 10.06 -1.44
CA GLU A 67 -19.68 8.86 -1.96
C GLU A 67 -18.96 7.59 -1.49
N ILE A 68 -17.64 7.56 -1.62
CA ILE A 68 -16.82 6.42 -1.20
C ILE A 68 -16.84 6.23 0.32
N ALA A 69 -16.75 7.32 1.10
CA ALA A 69 -16.82 7.23 2.56
C ALA A 69 -18.17 6.69 3.03
N ASN A 70 -19.27 7.15 2.42
CA ASN A 70 -20.61 6.66 2.70
C ASN A 70 -20.78 5.18 2.31
N GLN A 71 -20.22 4.76 1.18
CA GLN A 71 -20.24 3.35 0.80
C GLN A 71 -19.50 2.49 1.86
N LEU A 72 -18.31 2.92 2.26
CA LEU A 72 -17.49 2.18 3.23
C LEU A 72 -18.09 2.16 4.65
N SER A 73 -18.88 3.15 5.04
CA SER A 73 -19.46 3.26 6.38
C SER A 73 -20.70 2.38 6.59
N ILE A 74 -21.36 1.97 5.50
CA ILE A 74 -22.55 1.10 5.53
C ILE A 74 -22.25 -0.38 5.21
N GLU A 75 -21.00 -0.70 4.88
CA GLU A 75 -20.59 -2.09 4.64
C GLU A 75 -20.48 -2.86 5.97
N ASP A 76 -21.35 -3.85 6.16
CA ASP A 76 -21.36 -4.71 7.36
C ASP A 76 -20.16 -5.67 7.40
N GLU A 77 -19.69 -6.13 6.23
CA GLU A 77 -18.55 -7.03 6.10
C GLU A 77 -17.46 -6.41 5.21
N PRO A 78 -16.18 -6.53 5.59
CA PRO A 78 -15.07 -6.04 4.78
C PRO A 78 -15.03 -6.70 3.40
N GLY A 79 -15.30 -5.93 2.35
CA GLY A 79 -15.16 -6.35 0.96
C GLY A 79 -13.74 -6.18 0.40
N ASN A 80 -13.59 -6.46 -0.90
CA ASN A 80 -12.35 -6.12 -1.62
C ASN A 80 -11.99 -4.65 -1.41
N CYS A 81 -10.71 -4.32 -1.57
CA CYS A 81 -10.24 -2.93 -1.48
C CYS A 81 -11.10 -2.01 -2.38
N ILE A 82 -11.60 -0.90 -1.85
CA ILE A 82 -12.58 -0.04 -2.54
C ILE A 82 -12.09 0.54 -3.89
N VAL A 83 -10.77 0.68 -4.03
CA VAL A 83 -10.14 1.14 -5.28
C VAL A 83 -9.79 0.00 -6.24
N TYR A 84 -10.07 -1.24 -5.87
CA TYR A 84 -9.85 -2.40 -6.73
C TYR A 84 -10.88 -2.46 -7.85
N ARG A 85 -10.41 -2.74 -9.07
CA ARG A 85 -11.23 -2.99 -10.25
C ARG A 85 -11.03 -4.45 -10.64
N SER A 86 -11.92 -5.31 -10.16
CA SER A 86 -11.90 -6.75 -10.47
C SER A 86 -12.34 -7.02 -11.91
N SER A 87 -11.83 -8.12 -12.47
CA SER A 87 -12.39 -8.73 -13.68
C SER A 87 -13.75 -9.36 -13.35
N LYS A 88 -14.66 -9.34 -14.32
CA LYS A 88 -15.97 -10.00 -14.20
C LYS A 88 -15.85 -11.52 -14.07
N GLU A 89 -14.80 -12.09 -14.64
CA GLU A 89 -14.60 -13.54 -14.75
C GLU A 89 -13.90 -14.14 -13.53
N ASP A 90 -13.07 -13.36 -12.85
CA ASP A 90 -12.25 -13.81 -11.73
C ASP A 90 -11.94 -12.64 -10.80
N VAL A 91 -12.50 -12.68 -9.59
CA VAL A 91 -12.33 -11.63 -8.58
C VAL A 91 -10.88 -11.47 -8.13
N THR A 92 -10.02 -12.48 -8.33
CA THR A 92 -8.59 -12.42 -7.99
C THR A 92 -7.74 -11.78 -9.09
N LYS A 93 -8.35 -11.48 -10.25
CA LYS A 93 -7.72 -10.77 -11.38
C LYS A 93 -8.32 -9.38 -11.51
N GLY A 94 -7.47 -8.41 -11.81
CA GLY A 94 -7.89 -7.02 -11.91
C GLY A 94 -6.73 -6.07 -11.78
N PHE A 95 -7.03 -4.81 -11.43
CA PHE A 95 -6.03 -3.78 -11.22
C PHE A 95 -6.49 -2.78 -10.15
N CYS A 96 -5.52 -2.06 -9.58
CA CYS A 96 -5.83 -0.94 -8.70
C CYS A 96 -6.24 0.28 -9.54
N GLY A 97 -7.45 0.79 -9.33
CA GLY A 97 -7.97 1.99 -9.99
C GLY A 97 -7.26 3.28 -9.59
N ASN A 98 -6.41 3.25 -8.57
CA ASN A 98 -5.59 4.38 -8.13
C ASN A 98 -4.17 3.94 -7.74
N TYR A 99 -3.48 3.27 -8.67
CA TYR A 99 -2.16 2.66 -8.41
C TYR A 99 -1.09 3.68 -7.95
N ALA A 100 -1.18 4.92 -8.42
CA ALA A 100 -0.27 6.01 -8.05
C ALA A 100 -0.39 6.40 -6.58
N ASN A 101 -1.58 6.30 -5.98
CA ASN A 101 -1.86 6.65 -4.59
C ASN A 101 -2.12 5.42 -3.70
N ARG A 102 -1.67 4.23 -4.11
CA ARG A 102 -1.78 3.03 -3.26
C ARG A 102 -0.95 3.19 -1.97
N GLY A 103 -1.40 2.56 -0.89
CA GLY A 103 -0.75 2.61 0.42
C GLY A 103 0.66 2.02 0.40
N LEU A 104 1.40 2.30 1.47
CA LEU A 104 2.73 1.77 1.74
C LEU A 104 2.74 0.23 1.74
N ILE A 105 1.77 -0.41 2.39
CA ILE A 105 1.65 -1.88 2.41
C ILE A 105 1.60 -2.46 0.99
N CYS A 106 0.85 -1.82 0.09
CA CYS A 106 0.72 -2.25 -1.31
C CYS A 106 2.00 -2.05 -2.13
N ARG A 107 2.93 -1.20 -1.67
CA ARG A 107 4.24 -0.96 -2.30
C ARG A 107 5.30 -1.90 -1.76
N LEU A 108 5.32 -2.08 -0.44
CA LEU A 108 6.24 -2.99 0.24
C LEU A 108 5.99 -4.44 -0.15
N PHE A 109 4.72 -4.83 -0.31
CA PHE A 109 4.38 -6.20 -0.64
C PHE A 109 4.83 -6.56 -2.07
N GLY A 110 5.75 -7.52 -2.17
CA GLY A 110 6.37 -7.96 -3.42
C GLY A 110 7.70 -7.27 -3.74
N ALA A 111 8.05 -6.19 -3.05
CA ALA A 111 9.24 -5.39 -3.35
C ALA A 111 10.15 -5.11 -2.14
N SER A 112 9.86 -5.69 -0.97
CA SER A 112 10.61 -5.43 0.26
C SER A 112 10.93 -6.71 1.03
N ALA A 113 11.87 -6.60 1.97
CA ALA A 113 12.22 -7.65 2.92
C ALA A 113 11.97 -7.23 4.37
N ARG A 114 11.87 -8.24 5.22
CA ARG A 114 11.95 -8.12 6.68
C ARG A 114 13.17 -8.86 7.19
N LYS A 115 13.67 -8.49 8.37
CA LYS A 115 14.70 -9.28 9.05
C LYS A 115 14.05 -10.41 9.83
N THR A 116 14.59 -11.61 9.68
CA THR A 116 14.28 -12.73 10.56
C THR A 116 14.98 -12.57 11.90
N LYS A 117 14.60 -13.39 12.90
CA LYS A 117 15.28 -13.43 14.21
C LYS A 117 16.77 -13.78 14.15
N TYR A 118 17.23 -14.34 13.02
CA TYR A 118 18.64 -14.68 12.78
C TYR A 118 19.38 -13.63 11.94
N GLY A 119 18.77 -12.48 11.68
CA GLY A 119 19.37 -11.36 10.94
C GLY A 119 19.28 -11.46 9.42
N GLN A 120 18.86 -12.60 8.86
CA GLN A 120 18.67 -12.78 7.42
C GLN A 120 17.49 -11.98 6.90
N LYS A 121 17.60 -11.43 5.69
CA LYS A 121 16.51 -10.78 4.95
C LYS A 121 15.59 -11.86 4.37
N ASP A 122 14.29 -11.76 4.65
CA ASP A 122 13.21 -12.61 4.14
C ASP A 122 12.28 -11.76 3.25
N LEU A 123 12.08 -12.19 2.01
CA LEU A 123 11.32 -11.45 1.01
C LEU A 123 9.82 -11.47 1.33
N ILE A 124 9.21 -10.29 1.40
CA ILE A 124 7.76 -10.13 1.60
C ILE A 124 7.10 -10.24 0.22
N THR A 125 6.49 -11.39 -0.07
CA THR A 125 5.84 -11.66 -1.36
C THR A 125 4.70 -12.67 -1.24
N CYS A 126 3.89 -12.83 -2.29
CA CYS A 126 2.73 -13.73 -2.30
C CYS A 126 3.07 -15.15 -2.72
N LYS A 127 2.17 -16.08 -2.35
CA LYS A 127 2.23 -17.48 -2.76
C LYS A 127 2.25 -17.66 -4.29
N ILE A 128 1.58 -16.78 -5.03
CA ILE A 128 1.51 -16.85 -6.49
C ILE A 128 2.89 -16.60 -7.11
N LEU A 129 3.60 -15.56 -6.65
CA LEU A 129 4.96 -15.28 -7.12
C LEU A 129 5.94 -16.38 -6.72
N LYS A 130 5.82 -16.94 -5.51
CA LYS A 130 6.65 -18.09 -5.09
C LYS A 130 6.44 -19.33 -5.97
N ALA A 131 5.22 -19.56 -6.44
CA ALA A 131 4.90 -20.72 -7.28
C ALA A 131 5.25 -20.50 -8.76
N GLN A 132 4.86 -19.35 -9.33
CA GLN A 132 5.01 -19.08 -10.77
C GLN A 132 6.39 -18.55 -11.15
N LYS A 133 7.12 -17.95 -10.20
CA LYS A 133 8.48 -17.43 -10.38
C LYS A 133 9.45 -18.08 -9.40
N SER A 134 9.35 -19.39 -9.22
CA SER A 134 10.13 -20.15 -8.23
C SER A 134 11.63 -19.96 -8.36
N GLU A 135 12.17 -20.00 -9.59
CA GLU A 135 13.59 -19.81 -9.87
C GLU A 135 14.05 -18.39 -9.50
N ALA A 136 13.33 -17.37 -9.95
CA ALA A 136 13.62 -15.98 -9.62
C ALA A 136 13.49 -15.71 -8.11
N PHE A 137 12.50 -16.32 -7.45
CA PHE A 137 12.30 -16.23 -6.02
C PHE A 137 13.48 -16.83 -5.24
N ALA A 138 13.95 -18.01 -5.64
CA ALA A 138 15.11 -18.66 -5.01
C ALA A 138 16.39 -17.83 -5.22
N ALA A 139 16.63 -17.36 -6.45
CA ALA A 139 17.77 -16.49 -6.76
C ALA A 139 17.71 -15.17 -5.97
N ALA A 140 16.56 -14.50 -5.93
CA ALA A 140 16.37 -13.26 -5.19
C ALA A 140 16.61 -13.47 -3.68
N THR A 141 16.10 -14.57 -3.10
CA THR A 141 16.27 -14.88 -1.66
C THR A 141 17.74 -15.03 -1.27
N LEU A 142 18.56 -15.63 -2.15
CA LEU A 142 20.00 -15.71 -1.95
C LEU A 142 20.65 -14.33 -2.10
N ARG A 143 20.35 -13.64 -3.21
CA ARG A 143 21.02 -12.38 -3.57
C ARG A 143 20.75 -11.24 -2.58
N ILE A 144 19.55 -11.13 -2.03
CA ILE A 144 19.24 -10.08 -1.03
C ILE A 144 20.06 -10.22 0.26
N ASN A 145 20.60 -11.43 0.52
CA ASN A 145 21.46 -11.73 1.65
C ASN A 145 22.97 -11.69 1.28
N SER A 146 23.33 -11.36 0.04
CA SER A 146 24.72 -11.26 -0.42
C SER A 146 25.06 -9.91 -1.05
N ASP A 147 24.50 -9.62 -2.23
CA ASP A 147 24.98 -8.59 -3.16
C ASP A 147 23.86 -7.68 -3.71
N MET A 148 22.60 -8.01 -3.44
CA MET A 148 21.45 -7.27 -3.92
C MET A 148 20.83 -6.43 -2.80
N GLU A 149 20.62 -5.16 -3.10
CA GLU A 149 19.88 -4.27 -2.22
C GLU A 149 18.36 -4.48 -2.35
N ILE A 150 17.67 -4.30 -1.22
CA ILE A 150 16.22 -4.42 -1.16
C ILE A 150 15.66 -3.49 -0.07
N PRO A 151 14.53 -2.80 -0.33
CA PRO A 151 13.81 -2.06 0.69
C PRO A 151 13.56 -2.89 1.95
N MET A 152 13.92 -2.33 3.10
CA MET A 152 13.60 -2.93 4.39
C MET A 152 12.25 -2.41 4.88
N ALA A 153 11.24 -3.27 4.96
CA ALA A 153 9.89 -2.87 5.35
C ALA A 153 9.84 -2.13 6.69
N THR A 154 10.65 -2.57 7.66
CA THR A 154 10.75 -1.91 8.97
C THR A 154 11.23 -0.47 8.87
N ALA A 155 12.18 -0.16 7.97
CA ALA A 155 12.68 1.20 7.79
C ALA A 155 11.59 2.13 7.25
N TYR A 156 10.81 1.66 6.27
CA TYR A 156 9.71 2.42 5.71
C TYR A 156 8.55 2.63 6.69
N TYR A 157 8.20 1.61 7.49
CA TYR A 157 7.22 1.79 8.55
C TYR A 157 7.69 2.75 9.65
N THR A 158 8.98 2.75 10.00
CA THR A 158 9.54 3.75 10.92
C THR A 158 9.41 5.15 10.35
N ARG A 159 9.79 5.37 9.09
CA ARG A 159 9.64 6.67 8.43
C ARG A 159 8.19 7.14 8.36
N LEU A 160 7.25 6.21 8.14
CA LEU A 160 5.83 6.53 8.18
C LEU A 160 5.39 6.99 9.58
N LYS A 161 5.88 6.35 10.65
CA LYS A 161 5.63 6.77 12.03
C LYS A 161 6.22 8.15 12.34
N ASP A 162 7.36 8.49 11.75
CA ASP A 162 7.97 9.81 11.94
C ASP A 162 7.10 10.94 11.36
N VAL A 163 6.23 10.65 10.38
CA VAL A 163 5.25 11.62 9.87
C VAL A 163 4.12 11.85 10.89
N ASP A 164 3.48 10.78 11.36
CA ASP A 164 2.48 10.84 12.43
C ASP A 164 2.19 9.44 13.02
N GLU A 165 2.79 9.14 14.17
CA GLU A 165 2.61 7.86 14.86
C GLU A 165 1.13 7.57 15.17
N SER A 166 0.32 8.58 15.52
CA SER A 166 -1.08 8.39 15.92
C SER A 166 -1.97 7.84 14.80
N LEU A 167 -1.55 8.03 13.55
CA LEU A 167 -2.25 7.57 12.36
C LEU A 167 -1.65 6.28 11.77
N THR A 168 -0.74 5.60 12.48
CA THR A 168 -0.09 4.36 12.00
C THR A 168 -0.68 3.06 12.55
N ASN A 169 -1.73 3.15 13.36
CA ASN A 169 -2.50 1.98 13.81
C ASN A 169 -3.01 1.17 12.61
N GLN A 170 -2.99 -0.15 12.74
CA GLN A 170 -3.30 -1.07 11.66
C GLN A 170 -4.77 -1.51 11.72
N TYR A 171 -5.45 -1.41 10.59
CA TYR A 171 -6.85 -1.78 10.36
C TYR A 171 -6.96 -2.55 9.04
N PRO A 172 -8.08 -3.25 8.81
CA PRO A 172 -8.44 -3.70 7.47
C PRO A 172 -8.39 -2.55 6.45
N VAL A 173 -7.98 -2.85 5.22
CA VAL A 173 -7.64 -1.83 4.21
C VAL A 173 -8.75 -0.81 3.98
N ASN A 174 -10.00 -1.25 3.90
CA ASN A 174 -11.15 -0.37 3.68
C ASN A 174 -11.45 0.51 4.90
N GLN A 175 -11.25 0.00 6.11
CA GLN A 175 -11.39 0.80 7.33
C GLN A 175 -10.31 1.88 7.41
N ALA A 176 -9.06 1.54 7.07
CA ALA A 176 -7.97 2.52 7.00
C ALA A 176 -8.25 3.62 5.96
N ILE A 177 -8.79 3.26 4.79
CA ILE A 177 -9.19 4.21 3.74
C ILE A 177 -10.34 5.10 4.21
N LEU A 178 -11.37 4.54 4.85
CA LEU A 178 -12.50 5.31 5.41
C LEU A 178 -12.00 6.35 6.40
N MET A 179 -11.16 5.96 7.37
CA MET A 179 -10.59 6.88 8.35
C MET A 179 -9.78 8.01 7.68
N ALA A 180 -9.02 7.70 6.63
CA ALA A 180 -8.29 8.71 5.86
C ALA A 180 -9.23 9.69 5.13
N LEU A 181 -10.32 9.18 4.54
CA LEU A 181 -11.35 9.99 3.88
C LEU A 181 -12.04 10.93 4.86
N GLU A 182 -12.47 10.44 6.03
CA GLU A 182 -13.10 11.25 7.07
C GLU A 182 -12.17 12.36 7.56
N LEU A 183 -10.88 12.06 7.74
CA LEU A 183 -9.87 13.06 8.11
C LEU A 183 -9.76 14.16 7.05
N VAL A 184 -9.68 13.80 5.77
CA VAL A 184 -9.55 14.76 4.67
C VAL A 184 -10.81 15.59 4.49
N LEU A 185 -12.00 14.97 4.54
CA LEU A 185 -13.28 15.66 4.45
C LEU A 185 -13.42 16.68 5.59
N ARG A 186 -13.12 16.28 6.82
CA ARG A 186 -13.15 17.19 7.98
C ARG A 186 -12.13 18.32 7.84
N PHE A 187 -10.91 18.01 7.41
CA PHE A 187 -9.86 19.01 7.21
C PHE A 187 -10.29 20.06 6.17
N LYS A 188 -10.84 19.61 5.03
CA LYS A 188 -11.30 20.49 3.97
C LYS A 188 -12.51 21.33 4.35
N PHE A 189 -13.46 20.76 5.09
CA PHE A 189 -14.60 21.50 5.62
C PHE A 189 -14.16 22.71 6.46
N TYR A 190 -13.12 22.57 7.29
CA TYR A 190 -12.59 23.68 8.08
C TYR A 190 -11.74 24.66 7.25
N GLU A 191 -10.96 24.18 6.26
CA GLU A 191 -10.22 25.07 5.36
C GLU A 191 -11.14 25.96 4.49
N GLU A 192 -12.30 25.44 4.06
CA GLU A 192 -13.25 26.18 3.23
C GLU A 192 -14.15 27.14 4.03
N ALA A 193 -14.20 26.98 5.35
CA ALA A 193 -14.96 27.83 6.26
C ALA A 193 -14.21 29.10 6.70
N GLU A 194 -12.90 29.17 6.42
CA GLU A 194 -12.03 30.35 6.64
C GLU A 194 -11.95 31.23 5.38
#